data_AF-A0A653UWS0-F1
#
_entry.id   AF-A0A653UWS0-F1
#
_cell.length_a   1.000
_cell.length_b   1.000
_cell.length_c   1.000
_cell.angle_alpha   90.00
_cell.angle_beta   90.00
_cell.angle_gamma   90.00
#
_symmetry.space_group_name_H-M   'P 1'
#
loop_
_entity.id
_entity.type
_entity.pdbx_description
1 polymer ?
#
loop_
_entity_poly.entity_id
_entity_poly.type
_entity_poly.pdbx_seq_one_letter_code
_entity_poly.pdbx_strand_id
1 'polypeptide(L)'
;MPSQNLQDYCDWCFAPLSEDALTRSRWLGLASEDTWACSTCIEKGRYRVPPEGWNGPADEWLARDEYVLSADDRRTVLNALNEILHGPDAIEEWEFHTRIGVTREEAAQTWRRVAGE
;
A
#
# COMPACT_ATOMS: atom_id res chain seq x y z
N MET A 1 -18.60 -7.96 -18.28
CA MET A 1 -17.14 -7.75 -18.17
C MET A 1 -16.95 -6.25 -18.00
N PRO A 2 -16.37 -5.76 -16.88
CA PRO A 2 -16.09 -4.34 -16.78
C PRO A 2 -15.09 -3.97 -17.88
N SER A 3 -15.37 -2.89 -18.61
CA SER A 3 -14.57 -2.45 -19.75
C SER A 3 -13.16 -2.13 -19.29
N GLN A 4 -12.16 -2.70 -19.96
CA GLN A 4 -10.74 -2.41 -19.78
C GLN A 4 -10.39 -1.03 -20.39
N ASN A 5 -11.09 0.04 -19.99
CA ASN A 5 -10.59 1.38 -20.21
C ASN A 5 -9.46 1.58 -19.19
N LEU A 6 -8.27 1.12 -19.55
CA LEU A 6 -7.05 1.42 -18.82
C LEU A 6 -6.85 2.93 -18.87
N GLN A 7 -7.29 3.60 -17.82
CA GLN A 7 -6.98 5.00 -17.61
C GLN A 7 -5.46 5.18 -17.64
N ASP A 8 -5.00 6.11 -18.47
CA ASP A 8 -3.60 6.39 -18.74
C ASP A 8 -3.11 7.69 -18.08
N TYR A 9 -4.01 8.43 -17.42
CA TYR A 9 -3.73 9.69 -16.73
C TYR A 9 -4.18 9.70 -15.27
N CYS A 10 -3.47 10.49 -14.45
CA CYS A 10 -3.77 10.70 -13.04
C CYS A 10 -5.00 11.62 -12.83
N ASP A 11 -5.93 11.26 -11.95
CA ASP A 11 -7.14 12.08 -11.71
C ASP A 11 -6.89 13.40 -10.99
N TRP A 12 -5.75 13.56 -10.33
CA TRP A 12 -5.41 14.78 -9.58
C TRP A 12 -4.60 15.79 -10.36
N CYS A 13 -3.95 15.38 -11.45
CA CYS A 13 -3.07 16.29 -12.19
C CYS A 13 -2.98 16.01 -13.69
N PHE A 14 -3.73 15.03 -14.20
CA PHE A 14 -3.76 14.61 -15.60
C PHE A 14 -2.38 14.23 -16.18
N ALA A 15 -1.40 13.95 -15.31
CA ALA A 15 -0.09 13.47 -15.73
C ALA A 15 -0.17 11.99 -16.11
N PRO A 16 0.68 11.51 -17.05
CA PRO A 16 0.70 10.11 -17.44
C PRO A 16 0.99 9.18 -16.27
N LEU A 17 0.35 8.02 -16.27
CA LEU A 17 0.56 6.97 -15.27
C LEU A 17 1.69 6.02 -15.70
N SER A 18 2.64 5.77 -14.81
CA SER A 18 3.61 4.70 -14.96
C SER A 18 3.08 3.39 -14.38
N GLU A 19 3.65 2.25 -14.77
CA GLU A 19 3.32 0.93 -14.18
C GLU A 19 3.50 0.91 -12.65
N ASP A 20 4.55 1.57 -12.15
CA ASP A 20 4.79 1.75 -10.72
C ASP A 20 3.66 2.54 -10.04
N ALA A 21 3.16 3.60 -10.69
CA ALA A 21 2.07 4.41 -10.16
C ALA A 21 0.75 3.63 -10.12
N LEU A 22 0.48 2.82 -11.15
CA LEU A 22 -0.66 1.91 -11.17
C LEU A 22 -0.56 0.89 -10.03
N THR A 23 0.61 0.27 -9.86
CA THR A 23 0.83 -0.70 -8.77
C THR A 23 0.60 -0.06 -7.41
N ARG A 24 1.20 1.11 -7.15
CA ARG A 24 1.03 1.83 -5.87
C ARG A 24 -0.42 2.28 -5.64
N SER A 25 -1.14 2.69 -6.68
CA SER A 25 -2.56 3.04 -6.58
C SER A 25 -3.43 1.83 -6.23
N ARG A 26 -3.12 0.63 -6.75
CA ARG A 26 -3.81 -0.61 -6.34
C ARG A 26 -3.62 -0.91 -4.85
N TRP A 27 -2.40 -0.75 -4.35
CA TRP A 27 -2.10 -0.94 -2.92
C TRP A 27 -2.87 0.02 -2.02
N LEU A 28 -3.21 1.21 -2.53
CA LEU A 28 -4.04 2.20 -1.83
C LEU A 28 -5.55 1.91 -1.86
N GLY A 29 -5.97 0.81 -2.49
CA GLY A 29 -7.39 0.53 -2.67
C GLY A 29 -8.08 1.46 -3.68
N LEU A 30 -7.34 2.31 -4.39
CA LEU A 30 -7.89 3.25 -5.40
C LEU A 30 -8.42 2.53 -6.65
N ALA A 31 -8.21 1.22 -6.77
CA ALA A 31 -8.58 0.41 -7.92
C ALA A 31 -10.09 0.20 -8.11
N SER A 32 -10.94 0.63 -7.17
CA SER A 32 -12.36 0.27 -7.18
C SER A 32 -13.25 1.18 -8.04
N GLU A 33 -12.83 2.39 -8.42
CA GLU A 33 -13.74 3.36 -9.09
C GLU A 33 -13.05 4.29 -10.09
N ASP A 34 -12.18 3.78 -10.97
CA ASP A 34 -11.50 4.59 -12.00
C ASP A 34 -10.71 5.77 -11.39
N THR A 35 -10.08 5.55 -10.24
CA THR A 35 -9.22 6.55 -9.61
C THR A 35 -7.77 6.09 -9.55
N TRP A 36 -6.88 6.77 -10.26
CA TRP A 36 -5.46 6.46 -10.35
C TRP A 36 -4.63 7.70 -10.03
N ALA A 37 -3.64 7.55 -9.15
CA ALA A 37 -2.74 8.62 -8.78
C ALA A 37 -1.34 8.37 -9.35
N CYS A 38 -0.74 9.38 -10.01
CA CYS A 38 0.67 9.31 -10.40
C CYS A 38 1.58 9.31 -9.16
N SER A 39 2.83 8.83 -9.31
CA SER A 39 3.81 8.76 -8.21
C SER A 39 3.95 10.07 -7.44
N THR A 40 3.95 11.22 -8.13
CA THR A 40 4.03 12.54 -7.50
C THR A 40 2.79 12.86 -6.66
N CYS A 41 1.58 12.51 -7.11
CA CYS A 41 0.36 12.72 -6.34
C CYS A 41 0.30 11.80 -5.13
N ILE A 42 0.83 10.57 -5.25
CA ILE A 42 0.99 9.64 -4.13
C ILE A 42 1.97 10.20 -3.09
N GLU A 43 3.16 10.63 -3.52
CA GLU A 43 4.19 11.19 -2.61
C GLU A 43 3.71 12.45 -1.90
N LYS A 44 2.93 13.30 -2.58
CA LYS A 44 2.35 14.51 -2.00
C LYS A 44 1.06 14.26 -1.20
N GLY A 45 0.58 13.02 -1.10
CA GLY A 45 -0.63 12.67 -0.36
C GLY A 45 -1.93 13.24 -0.96
N ARG A 46 -1.94 13.61 -2.25
CA ARG A 46 -3.12 14.23 -2.89
C ARG A 46 -4.31 13.27 -2.97
N TYR A 47 -4.03 11.98 -3.10
CA TYR A 47 -5.03 10.92 -3.13
C TYR A 47 -5.87 10.79 -1.85
N ARG A 48 -5.52 11.48 -0.76
CA ARG A 48 -6.29 11.47 0.50
C ARG A 48 -7.57 12.29 0.43
N VAL A 49 -7.70 13.11 -0.61
CA VAL A 49 -8.91 13.86 -0.92
C VAL A 49 -9.44 13.30 -2.24
N PRO A 50 -10.76 13.08 -2.37
CA PRO A 50 -11.34 12.59 -3.61
C PRO A 50 -10.97 13.50 -4.81
N PRO A 51 -10.78 12.91 -6.00
CA PRO A 51 -10.47 13.69 -7.19
C PRO A 51 -11.69 14.49 -7.68
N GLU A 52 -11.45 15.38 -8.64
CA GLU A 52 -12.53 16.09 -9.31
C GLU A 52 -13.46 15.10 -10.02
N GLY A 53 -14.78 15.23 -9.83
CA GLY A 53 -15.78 14.33 -10.40
C GLY A 53 -16.21 13.16 -9.51
N TRP A 54 -15.60 13.00 -8.32
CA TRP A 54 -16.12 12.10 -7.28
C TRP A 54 -17.54 12.52 -6.87
N ASN A 55 -18.49 11.58 -6.94
CA ASN A 55 -19.90 11.82 -6.67
C ASN A 55 -20.36 11.36 -5.28
N GLY A 56 -19.48 10.70 -4.51
CA GLY A 56 -19.78 10.24 -3.16
C GLY A 56 -19.51 11.30 -2.08
N PRO A 57 -19.95 11.07 -0.83
CA PRO A 57 -19.53 11.85 0.32
C PRO A 57 -18.01 11.79 0.51
N ALA A 58 -17.41 12.87 0.99
CA ALA A 58 -15.96 12.92 1.18
C ALA A 58 -15.50 11.97 2.29
N ASP A 59 -16.32 11.77 3.32
CA ASP A 59 -16.08 10.86 4.46
C ASP A 59 -16.16 9.38 4.10
N GLU A 60 -16.75 9.04 2.95
CA GLU A 60 -16.73 7.69 2.38
C GLU A 60 -15.48 7.44 1.50
N TRP A 61 -14.58 8.42 1.38
CA TRP A 61 -13.34 8.30 0.61
C TRP A 61 -12.33 7.39 1.32
N LEU A 62 -12.26 6.14 0.85
CA LEU A 62 -11.46 5.05 1.46
C LEU A 62 -9.98 5.39 1.64
N ALA A 63 -9.39 6.09 0.67
CA ALA A 63 -7.95 6.35 0.67
C ALA A 63 -7.53 7.55 1.55
N ARG A 64 -8.46 8.14 2.31
CA ARG A 64 -8.20 9.27 3.22
C ARG A 64 -7.14 8.95 4.26
N ASP A 65 -7.26 7.77 4.87
CA ASP A 65 -6.42 7.34 6.00
C ASP A 65 -5.34 6.33 5.58
N GLU A 66 -5.28 5.98 4.29
CA GLU A 66 -4.30 5.04 3.77
C GLU A 66 -2.90 5.69 3.68
N TYR A 67 -1.87 4.92 4.04
CA TYR A 67 -0.48 5.36 4.03
C TYR A 67 0.36 4.51 3.09
N VAL A 68 0.96 5.13 2.07
CA VAL A 68 1.97 4.46 1.25
C VAL A 68 3.32 4.52 1.93
N LEU A 69 3.78 3.37 2.42
CA LEU A 69 5.18 3.20 2.82
C LEU A 69 6.09 3.47 1.61
N SER A 70 7.04 4.39 1.78
CA SER A 70 8.10 4.61 0.78
C SER A 70 8.91 3.33 0.57
N ALA A 71 9.74 3.28 -0.48
CA ALA A 71 10.63 2.14 -0.69
C ALA A 71 11.57 1.93 0.52
N ASP A 72 12.03 3.02 1.14
CA ASP A 72 12.86 2.98 2.34
C ASP A 72 12.08 2.55 3.58
N ASP A 73 10.84 3.00 3.75
CA ASP A 73 9.98 2.56 4.86
C ASP A 73 9.69 1.07 4.74
N ARG A 74 9.34 0.59 3.55
CA ARG A 74 9.15 -0.85 3.29
C ARG A 74 10.40 -1.63 3.60
N ARG A 75 11.56 -1.19 3.11
CA ARG A 75 12.86 -1.83 3.40
C ARG A 75 13.14 -1.88 4.90
N THR A 76 12.87 -0.78 5.61
CA THR A 76 13.05 -0.70 7.07
C THR A 76 12.13 -1.68 7.80
N VAL A 77 10.84 -1.71 7.46
CA VAL A 77 9.87 -2.65 8.02
C VAL A 77 10.26 -4.09 7.73
N LEU A 78 10.65 -4.39 6.49
CA LEU A 78 11.06 -5.74 6.09
C LEU A 78 12.34 -6.18 6.82
N ASN A 79 13.32 -5.29 6.98
CA ASN A 79 14.53 -5.59 7.74
C ASN A 79 14.21 -5.84 9.21
N ALA A 80 13.37 -5.01 9.83
CA ALA A 80 12.93 -5.20 11.21
C ALA A 80 12.18 -6.53 11.38
N LEU A 81 11.28 -6.87 10.45
CA LEU A 81 10.59 -8.15 10.44
C LEU A 81 11.58 -9.31 10.27
N ASN A 82 12.56 -9.19 9.39
CA ASN A 82 13.60 -10.21 9.20
C ASN A 82 14.46 -10.40 10.45
N GLU A 83 14.81 -9.33 11.16
CA GLU A 83 15.54 -9.44 12.44
C GLU A 83 14.71 -10.17 13.49
N ILE A 84 13.42 -9.84 13.60
CA ILE A 84 12.47 -10.50 14.52
C ILE A 84 12.28 -11.99 14.12
N LEU A 85 12.17 -12.28 12.82
CA LEU A 85 11.89 -13.61 12.28
C LEU A 85 13.12 -14.53 12.17
N HIS A 86 14.31 -13.99 11.93
CA HIS A 86 15.47 -14.77 11.50
C HIS A 86 16.80 -14.31 12.12
N GLY A 87 16.80 -13.31 12.99
CA GLY A 87 18.02 -12.85 13.67
C GLY A 87 18.65 -13.93 14.56
N PRO A 88 19.97 -13.86 14.83
CA PRO A 88 20.66 -14.80 15.71
C PRO A 88 20.17 -14.78 17.17
N ASP A 89 19.48 -13.70 17.58
CA ASP A 89 18.78 -13.55 18.86
C ASP A 89 17.25 -13.60 18.69
N ALA A 90 16.75 -14.28 17.65
CA ALA A 90 15.32 -14.30 17.35
C ALA A 90 14.50 -14.69 18.58
N ILE A 91 13.51 -13.84 18.86
CA ILE A 91 12.57 -13.96 19.99
C ILE A 91 12.06 -15.41 20.09
N GLU A 92 12.04 -16.02 21.26
CA GLU A 92 11.51 -17.40 21.36
C GLU A 92 10.05 -17.47 20.87
N GLU A 93 9.62 -18.60 20.31
CA GLU A 93 8.30 -18.71 19.66
C GLU A 93 7.14 -18.29 20.58
N TRP A 94 7.21 -18.68 21.85
CA TRP A 94 6.21 -18.32 22.86
C TRP A 94 6.15 -16.80 23.11
N GLU A 95 7.28 -16.12 22.99
CA GLU A 95 7.40 -14.69 23.22
C GLU A 95 7.03 -13.89 21.97
N PHE A 96 7.25 -14.44 20.77
CA PHE A 96 6.93 -13.81 19.50
C PHE A 96 5.44 -13.45 19.41
N HIS A 97 4.56 -14.43 19.60
CA HIS A 97 3.12 -14.22 19.56
C HIS A 97 2.67 -13.20 20.61
N THR A 98 3.27 -13.25 21.80
CA THR A 98 2.95 -12.34 22.91
C THR A 98 3.33 -10.89 22.61
N ARG A 99 4.48 -10.65 21.96
CA ARG A 99 4.99 -9.30 21.70
C ARG A 99 4.44 -8.66 20.42
N ILE A 100 4.20 -9.46 19.38
CA ILE A 100 3.82 -8.97 18.05
C ILE A 100 2.31 -9.11 17.81
N GLY A 101 1.63 -9.99 18.57
CA GLY A 101 0.19 -10.24 18.43
C GLY A 101 -0.19 -11.15 17.27
N VAL A 102 0.80 -11.79 16.61
CA VAL A 102 0.63 -12.76 15.52
C VAL A 102 1.67 -13.88 15.64
N THR A 103 1.42 -15.02 15.01
CA THR A 103 2.38 -16.13 14.91
C THR A 103 3.51 -15.83 13.92
N ARG A 104 4.63 -16.57 14.01
CA ARG A 104 5.72 -16.44 13.03
C ARG A 104 5.29 -16.76 11.60
N GLU A 105 4.38 -17.73 11.43
CA GLU A 105 3.87 -18.13 10.13
C GLU A 105 3.02 -17.03 9.48
N GLU A 106 2.16 -16.36 10.25
CA GLU A 106 1.37 -15.21 9.79
C GLU A 106 2.26 -14.02 9.41
N ALA A 107 3.29 -13.74 10.22
CA ALA A 107 4.27 -12.71 9.91
C ALA A 107 5.04 -13.04 8.62
N ALA A 108 5.46 -14.29 8.42
CA ALA A 108 6.15 -14.74 7.20
C ALA A 108 5.24 -14.70 5.96
N GLN A 109 3.95 -14.99 6.09
CA GLN A 109 2.98 -14.81 5.00
C GLN A 109 2.76 -13.33 4.67
N THR A 110 2.72 -12.46 5.68
CA THR A 110 2.63 -11.01 5.48
C THR A 110 3.87 -10.48 4.79
N TRP A 111 5.06 -10.94 5.20
CA TRP A 111 6.33 -10.63 4.54
C TRP A 111 6.30 -11.00 3.05
N ARG A 112 5.93 -12.24 2.69
CA ARG A 112 5.82 -12.67 1.28
C ARG A 112 4.87 -11.77 0.47
N ARG A 113 3.70 -11.46 1.03
CA ARG A 113 2.72 -10.54 0.40
C ARG A 113 3.31 -9.15 0.14
N VAL A 114 4.08 -8.60 1.08
CA VAL A 114 4.70 -7.27 0.95
C VAL A 114 5.91 -7.28 0.02
N ALA A 115 6.71 -8.35 0.05
CA ALA A 115 7.89 -8.53 -0.79
C ALA A 115 7.53 -8.83 -2.27
N GLY A 116 6.30 -9.27 -2.54
CA GLY A 116 5.85 -9.62 -3.89
C GLY A 116 6.36 -10.98 -4.37
N GLU A 117 6.66 -11.90 -3.43
CA GLU A 117 7.07 -13.30 -3.69
C GLU A 117 5.90 -14.29 -3.58
#